data_AF-A0A8T4NFV0-F1
#
_entry.id   AF-A0A8T4NFV0-F1
#
_cell.length_a   1.000
_cell.length_b   1.000
_cell.length_c   1.000
_cell.angle_alpha   90.00
_cell.angle_beta   90.00
_cell.angle_gamma   90.00
#
_symmetry.space_group_name_H-M   'P 1'
#
loop_
_entity.id
_entity.type
_entity.pdbx_description
1 polymer ?
#
loop_
_entity_poly.entity_id
_entity_poly.type
_entity_poly.pdbx_seq_one_letter_code
_entity_poly.pdbx_strand_id
1 'polypeptide(L)'
;MAKKEINQPTIEELTPQKPSQQTPKPTPEIIPTPQTPIESTKRLKPKYKYISEETISQIIKKSIPKQFIATKRFAVILGLIFLVIIALALIQFPFNKLLSGETNIIIGIGYPWPFLELGIMNPEDPPLRPKNLFLDLIIYLLISYLIDIAINFILDTKLIKSKEELKEKPKIMETAKPTLADKITKKIFDE
;
A
#
# COMPACT_ATOMS: atom_id res chain seq x y z
N MET A 1 58.89 -77.02 23.48
CA MET A 1 59.15 -75.65 22.94
C MET A 1 57.86 -75.18 22.27
N ALA A 2 57.39 -73.93 22.35
CA ALA A 2 57.85 -72.76 23.12
C ALA A 2 56.69 -71.77 23.44
N LYS A 3 57.05 -70.66 24.11
CA LYS A 3 56.29 -69.54 24.71
C LYS A 3 55.17 -68.83 23.88
N LYS A 4 54.18 -68.28 24.63
CA LYS A 4 53.72 -66.85 24.76
C LYS A 4 54.15 -65.83 23.66
N GLU A 5 53.42 -64.76 23.26
CA GLU A 5 52.15 -64.07 23.67
C GLU A 5 51.70 -63.07 22.53
N ILE A 6 50.83 -62.03 22.58
CA ILE A 6 50.21 -61.18 23.65
C ILE A 6 48.90 -60.44 23.19
N ASN A 7 48.04 -60.07 24.17
CA ASN A 7 47.01 -58.98 24.32
C ASN A 7 46.12 -58.34 23.19
N GLN A 8 44.96 -57.83 23.65
CA GLN A 8 43.89 -57.03 22.98
C GLN A 8 43.94 -55.54 23.47
N PRO A 9 42.89 -54.66 23.42
CA PRO A 9 41.62 -54.61 22.64
C PRO A 9 41.32 -53.20 22.01
N THR A 10 40.16 -52.99 21.37
CA THR A 10 39.49 -51.67 21.14
C THR A 10 37.97 -51.86 20.91
N ILE A 11 37.18 -50.79 21.07
CA ILE A 11 35.71 -50.72 21.21
C ILE A 11 35.08 -50.16 19.93
N GLU A 12 33.82 -50.53 19.61
CA GLU A 12 32.89 -49.61 18.94
C GLU A 12 31.40 -49.91 19.26
N GLU A 13 30.53 -48.92 19.02
CA GLU A 13 29.11 -48.86 19.42
C GLU A 13 28.21 -48.70 18.17
N LEU A 14 26.93 -49.13 18.22
CA LEU A 14 25.71 -48.41 17.73
C LEU A 14 24.56 -49.32 17.24
N THR A 15 23.35 -49.12 17.81
CA THR A 15 22.01 -49.19 17.14
C THR A 15 21.47 -50.56 16.62
N PRO A 16 20.21 -50.68 16.11
CA PRO A 16 18.94 -50.26 16.74
C PRO A 16 17.72 -51.23 16.60
N GLN A 17 16.62 -50.90 17.32
CA GLN A 17 15.18 -51.08 16.98
C GLN A 17 14.41 -52.43 17.04
N LYS A 18 13.29 -52.38 17.82
CA LYS A 18 11.94 -52.98 17.57
C LYS A 18 11.76 -54.54 17.63
N PRO A 19 10.51 -55.07 17.72
CA PRO A 19 9.43 -54.79 18.67
C PRO A 19 8.74 -56.08 19.23
N SER A 20 7.84 -55.98 20.22
CA SER A 20 6.50 -56.67 20.16
C SER A 20 5.53 -56.26 21.29
N GLN A 21 4.32 -56.80 21.21
CA GLN A 21 3.12 -56.68 22.08
C GLN A 21 2.96 -58.00 22.91
N GLN A 22 2.10 -58.20 23.93
CA GLN A 22 1.08 -57.39 24.65
C GLN A 22 0.67 -58.09 25.99
N THR A 23 -0.39 -57.56 26.65
CA THR A 23 -1.22 -58.15 27.75
C THR A 23 -0.68 -58.11 29.19
N PRO A 24 -1.56 -58.17 30.24
CA PRO A 24 -2.99 -57.81 30.32
C PRO A 24 -3.26 -56.66 31.35
N LYS A 25 -4.54 -56.31 31.60
CA LYS A 25 -4.97 -55.17 32.44
C LYS A 25 -6.05 -55.59 33.47
N PRO A 26 -5.99 -55.10 34.72
CA PRO A 26 -7.19 -54.46 35.30
C PRO A 26 -6.91 -53.19 36.14
N THR A 27 -7.93 -52.33 36.17
CA THR A 27 -8.34 -51.31 37.17
C THR A 27 -7.31 -50.69 38.16
N PRO A 28 -7.00 -49.38 38.05
CA PRO A 28 -6.45 -48.57 39.14
C PRO A 28 -7.54 -48.04 40.08
N GLU A 29 -7.19 -47.87 41.36
CA GLU A 29 -8.04 -47.31 42.42
C GLU A 29 -8.05 -45.77 42.39
N ILE A 30 -9.21 -45.13 42.61
CA ILE A 30 -9.36 -43.67 42.50
C ILE A 30 -9.22 -43.00 43.87
N ILE A 31 -8.03 -42.46 44.15
CA ILE A 31 -7.80 -41.55 45.28
C ILE A 31 -8.10 -40.10 44.80
N PRO A 32 -9.06 -39.38 45.40
CA PRO A 32 -9.42 -38.03 44.96
C PRO A 32 -8.34 -37.00 45.31
N THR A 33 -7.82 -36.31 44.30
CA THR A 33 -6.87 -35.21 44.48
C THR A 33 -7.57 -33.96 45.03
N PRO A 34 -7.05 -33.27 46.06
CA PRO A 34 -7.66 -32.05 46.58
C PRO A 34 -7.61 -30.93 45.55
N GLN A 35 -8.75 -30.25 45.33
CA GLN A 35 -8.86 -29.14 44.40
C GLN A 35 -8.30 -27.85 45.03
N THR A 36 -7.19 -27.34 44.50
CA THR A 36 -6.75 -25.97 44.78
C THR A 36 -7.66 -24.96 44.06
N PRO A 37 -8.00 -23.80 44.69
CA PRO A 37 -8.86 -22.81 44.03
C PRO A 37 -8.18 -22.22 42.80
N ILE A 38 -8.86 -22.25 41.65
CA ILE A 38 -8.39 -21.55 40.45
C ILE A 38 -8.50 -20.04 40.69
N GLU A 39 -7.37 -19.34 40.67
CA GLU A 39 -7.29 -17.90 40.89
C GLU A 39 -8.22 -17.15 39.92
N SER A 40 -9.07 -16.27 40.46
CA SER A 40 -10.17 -15.69 39.69
C SER A 40 -9.68 -14.87 38.50
N THR A 41 -10.18 -15.22 37.31
CA THR A 41 -10.07 -14.50 36.02
C THR A 41 -9.61 -13.04 36.14
N LYS A 42 -8.44 -12.72 35.58
CA LYS A 42 -7.99 -11.33 35.35
C LYS A 42 -9.14 -10.52 34.74
N ARG A 43 -9.62 -9.49 35.45
CA ARG A 43 -10.72 -8.64 35.01
C ARG A 43 -10.34 -7.94 33.70
N LEU A 44 -10.79 -8.48 32.57
CA LEU A 44 -10.68 -7.85 31.26
C LEU A 44 -11.43 -6.51 31.31
N LYS A 45 -10.67 -5.41 31.38
CA LYS A 45 -11.25 -4.06 31.35
C LYS A 45 -12.05 -3.90 30.04
N PRO A 46 -13.31 -3.43 30.09
CA PRO A 46 -14.10 -3.25 28.86
C PRO A 46 -13.41 -2.26 27.92
N LYS A 47 -13.10 -2.72 26.70
CA LYS A 47 -12.55 -1.89 25.63
C LYS A 47 -13.66 -1.02 25.04
N TYR A 48 -13.89 0.14 25.63
CA TYR A 48 -14.84 1.12 25.10
C TYR A 48 -14.36 1.63 23.73
N LYS A 49 -15.17 1.43 22.69
CA LYS A 49 -14.86 1.80 21.29
C LYS A 49 -14.55 3.28 21.08
N TYR A 50 -14.93 4.14 22.02
CA TYR A 50 -14.77 5.59 21.99
C TYR A 50 -13.61 6.12 22.86
N ILE A 51 -12.86 5.23 23.52
CA ILE A 51 -11.66 5.57 24.29
C ILE A 51 -10.48 4.75 23.78
N SER A 52 -10.11 5.03 22.53
CA SER A 52 -8.79 4.74 21.97
C SER A 52 -8.04 6.06 21.82
N GLU A 53 -6.77 6.10 22.21
CA GLU A 53 -5.90 7.24 21.98
C GLU A 53 -5.80 7.53 20.47
N GLU A 54 -6.47 8.59 20.01
CA GLU A 54 -6.49 8.92 18.59
C GLU A 54 -5.12 9.45 18.17
N THR A 55 -4.46 8.75 17.26
CA THR A 55 -3.15 9.16 16.75
C THR A 55 -3.27 10.53 16.07
N ILE A 56 -2.25 11.38 16.20
CA ILE A 56 -2.23 12.73 15.57
C ILE A 56 -2.61 12.68 14.07
N SER A 57 -2.19 11.64 13.34
CA SER A 57 -2.59 11.40 11.94
C SER A 57 -4.11 11.22 11.74
N GLN A 58 -4.81 10.58 12.68
CA GLN A 58 -6.27 10.41 12.65
C GLN A 58 -6.99 11.74 12.89
N ILE A 59 -6.52 12.55 13.84
CA ILE A 59 -7.04 13.89 14.14
C ILE A 59 -6.91 14.79 12.90
N ILE A 60 -5.72 14.86 12.31
CA ILE A 60 -5.47 15.64 11.08
C ILE A 60 -6.37 15.16 9.93
N LYS A 61 -6.53 13.84 9.74
CA LYS A 61 -7.40 13.25 8.70
C LYS A 61 -8.91 13.47 8.92
N LYS A 62 -9.33 13.82 10.13
CA LYS A 62 -10.73 14.23 10.41
C LYS A 62 -10.97 15.71 10.09
N SER A 63 -9.99 16.57 10.36
CA SER A 63 -10.12 18.03 10.18
C SER A 63 -9.97 18.48 8.72
N ILE A 64 -9.22 17.74 7.91
CA ILE A 64 -9.04 18.06 6.48
C ILE A 64 -10.25 17.55 5.67
N PRO A 65 -10.96 18.40 4.89
CA PRO A 65 -12.06 17.94 4.04
C PRO A 65 -11.56 16.98 2.96
N LYS A 66 -12.34 15.93 2.65
CA LYS A 66 -11.90 14.81 1.77
C LYS A 66 -11.35 15.23 0.41
N GLN A 67 -11.81 16.35 -0.14
CA GLN A 67 -11.39 16.88 -1.44
C GLN A 67 -9.93 17.38 -1.44
N PHE A 68 -9.38 17.71 -0.26
CA PHE A 68 -7.98 18.11 -0.07
C PHE A 68 -7.01 16.93 0.13
N ILE A 69 -7.51 15.69 0.09
CA ILE A 69 -6.67 14.49 0.21
C ILE A 69 -6.22 14.08 -1.20
N ALA A 70 -4.91 14.17 -1.46
CA ALA A 70 -4.32 13.82 -2.75
C ALA A 70 -4.69 12.38 -3.17
N THR A 71 -5.24 12.23 -4.38
CA THR A 71 -5.71 10.94 -4.90
C THR A 71 -4.65 10.19 -5.71
N LYS A 72 -4.99 9.01 -6.23
CA LYS A 72 -4.15 8.29 -7.20
C LYS A 72 -3.87 9.09 -8.48
N ARG A 73 -4.70 10.10 -8.82
CA ARG A 73 -4.51 10.94 -10.01
C ARG A 73 -3.34 11.91 -9.85
N PHE A 74 -3.02 12.35 -8.63
CA PHE A 74 -1.88 13.21 -8.33
C PHE A 74 -0.58 12.76 -9.02
N ALA A 75 -0.25 11.47 -8.95
CA ALA A 75 0.96 10.91 -9.58
C ALA A 75 0.91 10.97 -11.12
N VAL A 76 -0.29 10.82 -11.71
CA VAL A 76 -0.50 10.94 -13.16
C VAL A 76 -0.39 12.40 -13.61
N ILE A 77 -0.93 13.34 -12.83
CA ILE A 77 -0.80 14.78 -13.05
C ILE A 77 0.68 15.21 -13.01
N LEU A 78 1.42 14.77 -11.99
CA LEU A 78 2.85 15.06 -11.84
C LEU A 78 3.68 14.50 -13.00
N GLY A 79 3.40 13.26 -13.43
CA GLY A 79 4.04 12.66 -14.60
C GLY A 79 3.70 13.38 -15.92
N LEU A 80 2.46 13.84 -16.08
CA LEU A 80 2.02 14.61 -17.25
C LEU A 80 2.67 15.99 -17.29
N ILE A 81 2.84 16.67 -16.14
CA ILE A 81 3.60 17.92 -16.05
C ILE A 81 5.05 17.70 -16.51
N PHE A 82 5.73 16.67 -16.00
CA PHE A 82 7.08 16.30 -16.45
C PHE A 82 7.16 16.04 -17.96
N LEU A 83 6.19 15.32 -18.52
CA LEU A 83 6.11 15.05 -19.97
C LEU A 83 5.93 16.35 -20.77
N VAL A 84 5.08 17.27 -20.31
CA VAL A 84 4.88 18.59 -20.94
C VAL A 84 6.15 19.44 -20.90
N ILE A 85 6.91 19.42 -19.80
CA ILE A 85 8.19 20.15 -19.70
C ILE A 85 9.24 19.60 -20.68
N ILE A 86 9.32 18.27 -20.82
CA ILE A 86 10.21 17.63 -21.80
C ILE A 86 9.78 18.00 -23.23
N ALA A 87 8.47 17.97 -23.53
CA ALA A 87 7.95 18.40 -24.82
C ALA A 87 8.22 19.88 -25.13
N LEU A 88 8.08 20.77 -24.13
CA LEU A 88 8.41 22.19 -24.26
C LEU A 88 9.90 22.41 -24.55
N ALA A 89 10.79 21.67 -23.87
CA ALA A 89 12.24 21.75 -24.13
C ALA A 89 12.59 21.27 -25.55
N LEU A 90 11.92 20.24 -26.07
CA LEU A 90 12.07 19.79 -27.46
C LEU A 90 11.53 20.79 -28.49
N ILE A 91 10.48 21.54 -28.17
CA ILE A 91 9.90 22.59 -29.04
C ILE A 91 10.76 23.86 -29.02
N GLN A 92 11.36 24.22 -27.88
CA GLN A 92 12.27 25.36 -27.74
C GLN A 92 13.70 25.07 -28.24
N PHE A 93 13.99 23.82 -28.61
CA PHE A 93 15.30 23.36 -29.07
C PHE A 93 15.72 24.08 -30.38
N PRO A 94 16.85 24.80 -30.41
CA PRO A 94 17.20 25.67 -31.53
C PRO A 94 17.86 24.91 -32.70
N PHE A 95 17.12 23.97 -33.31
CA PHE A 95 17.59 23.14 -34.43
C PHE A 95 18.26 23.94 -35.55
N ASN A 96 17.71 25.10 -35.90
CA ASN A 96 18.25 25.97 -36.95
C ASN A 96 19.70 26.42 -36.67
N LYS A 97 20.03 26.74 -35.40
CA LYS A 97 21.37 27.19 -35.00
C LYS A 97 22.41 26.06 -35.11
N LEU A 98 22.03 24.85 -34.71
CA LEU A 98 22.86 23.64 -34.86
C LEU A 98 23.16 23.35 -36.33
N LEU A 99 22.14 23.44 -37.20
CA LEU A 99 22.28 23.22 -38.64
C LEU A 99 23.15 24.28 -39.33
N SER A 100 23.22 25.51 -38.80
CA SER A 100 24.18 26.54 -39.24
C SER A 100 25.59 26.41 -38.65
N GLY A 101 25.86 25.36 -37.85
CA GLY A 101 27.18 25.15 -37.24
C GLY A 101 27.50 26.05 -36.04
N GLU A 102 26.51 26.70 -35.45
CA GLU A 102 26.70 27.54 -34.26
C GLU A 102 26.88 26.63 -33.03
N THR A 103 28.08 26.65 -32.42
CA THR A 103 28.40 25.81 -31.25
C THR A 103 27.95 26.40 -29.91
N ASN A 104 27.57 27.69 -29.90
CA ASN A 104 27.20 28.43 -28.69
C ASN A 104 25.72 28.21 -28.33
N ILE A 105 25.38 26.94 -28.10
CA ILE A 105 24.01 26.45 -27.88
C ILE A 105 23.95 25.74 -26.53
N ILE A 106 22.99 26.16 -25.71
CA ILE A 106 22.68 25.63 -24.40
C ILE A 106 21.20 25.22 -24.42
N ILE A 107 20.92 23.93 -24.24
CA ILE A 107 19.56 23.40 -24.22
C ILE A 107 19.15 23.13 -22.77
N GLY A 108 18.21 23.93 -22.27
CA GLY A 108 17.65 23.78 -20.93
C GLY A 108 16.42 22.87 -20.89
N ILE A 109 16.38 21.93 -19.94
CA ILE A 109 15.18 21.16 -19.56
C ILE A 109 14.85 21.48 -18.11
N GLY A 110 13.62 21.92 -17.85
CA GLY A 110 13.14 22.45 -16.57
C GLY A 110 12.43 23.78 -16.79
N TYR A 111 11.53 24.14 -15.87
CA TYR A 111 10.76 25.38 -15.90
C TYR A 111 10.11 25.60 -14.52
N PRO A 112 10.28 26.77 -13.87
CA PRO A 112 10.93 27.96 -14.39
C PRO A 112 12.48 27.94 -14.35
N TRP A 113 13.14 26.97 -13.71
CA TRP A 113 14.60 26.88 -13.69
C TRP A 113 15.13 25.61 -14.36
N PRO A 114 15.84 25.70 -15.51
CA PRO A 114 16.40 24.51 -16.16
C PRO A 114 17.32 23.76 -15.20
N PHE A 115 17.05 22.46 -15.06
CA PHE A 115 17.79 21.56 -14.19
C PHE A 115 18.72 20.62 -14.97
N LEU A 116 18.46 20.42 -16.26
CA LEU A 116 19.42 19.85 -17.19
C LEU A 116 19.80 20.93 -18.20
N GLU A 117 21.08 21.26 -18.31
CA GLU A 117 21.62 22.20 -19.29
C GLU A 117 22.65 21.47 -20.15
N LEU A 118 22.29 21.21 -21.40
CA LEU A 118 23.15 20.56 -22.38
C LEU A 118 23.82 21.65 -23.24
N GLY A 119 25.02 22.06 -22.84
CA GLY A 119 25.86 23.00 -23.57
C GLY A 119 26.94 22.27 -24.37
N ILE A 120 27.16 22.67 -25.63
CA ILE A 120 28.23 22.11 -26.48
C ILE A 120 29.59 22.74 -26.15
N MET A 121 29.59 24.01 -25.71
CA MET A 121 30.80 24.83 -25.58
C MET A 121 31.58 24.60 -24.26
N ASN A 122 30.90 24.22 -23.17
CA ASN A 122 31.50 23.97 -21.86
C ASN A 122 31.21 22.51 -21.40
N PRO A 123 31.90 21.49 -21.94
CA PRO A 123 31.67 20.09 -21.54
C PRO A 123 32.17 19.75 -20.14
N GLU A 124 32.90 20.65 -19.48
CA GLU A 124 33.38 20.48 -18.09
C GLU A 124 32.32 20.88 -17.04
N ASP A 125 31.32 21.70 -17.41
CA ASP A 125 30.22 22.05 -16.53
C ASP A 125 29.30 20.82 -16.36
N PRO A 126 28.93 20.42 -15.12
CA PRO A 126 28.04 19.28 -14.91
C PRO A 126 26.65 19.59 -15.48
N PRO A 127 26.12 18.81 -16.44
CA PRO A 127 24.88 19.15 -17.14
C PRO A 127 23.64 19.09 -16.24
N LEU A 128 23.72 18.39 -15.10
CA LEU A 128 22.64 18.32 -14.12
C LEU A 128 22.87 19.32 -12.97
N ARG A 129 21.93 20.24 -12.78
CA ARG A 129 21.88 21.22 -11.67
C ARG A 129 20.90 20.74 -10.60
N PRO A 130 21.33 19.93 -9.60
CA PRO A 130 20.42 19.30 -8.64
C PRO A 130 19.63 20.30 -7.80
N LYS A 131 20.19 21.47 -7.49
CA LYS A 131 19.48 22.57 -6.80
C LYS A 131 18.21 22.99 -7.55
N ASN A 132 18.32 23.13 -8.88
CA ASN A 132 17.21 23.52 -9.73
C ASN A 132 16.20 22.36 -9.82
N LEU A 133 16.68 21.11 -10.00
CA LEU A 133 15.82 19.91 -10.00
C LEU A 133 14.96 19.80 -8.74
N PHE A 134 15.54 19.97 -7.56
CA PHE A 134 14.78 19.90 -6.30
C PHE A 134 13.75 21.01 -6.17
N LEU A 135 14.08 22.24 -6.61
CA LEU A 135 13.21 23.40 -6.47
C LEU A 135 12.04 23.35 -7.46
N ASP A 136 12.31 23.02 -8.73
CA ASP A 136 11.28 22.76 -9.74
C ASP A 136 10.41 21.55 -9.36
N LEU A 137 10.98 20.46 -8.82
CA LEU A 137 10.22 19.31 -8.33
C LEU A 137 9.24 19.69 -7.20
N ILE A 138 9.64 20.56 -6.27
CA ILE A 138 8.74 21.08 -5.22
C ILE A 138 7.62 21.94 -5.83
N ILE A 139 7.92 22.75 -6.84
CA ILE A 139 6.93 23.54 -7.58
C ILE A 139 5.94 22.60 -8.30
N TYR A 140 6.41 21.56 -8.97
CA TYR A 140 5.54 20.58 -9.66
C TYR A 140 4.70 19.77 -8.67
N LEU A 141 5.24 19.43 -7.50
CA LEU A 141 4.49 18.78 -6.43
C LEU A 141 3.33 19.68 -5.97
N LEU A 142 3.60 20.97 -5.74
CA LEU A 142 2.60 21.95 -5.32
C LEU A 142 1.52 22.18 -6.39
N ILE A 143 1.92 22.36 -7.66
CA ILE A 143 1.01 22.53 -8.79
C ILE A 143 0.15 21.27 -8.99
N SER A 144 0.75 20.08 -8.96
CA SER A 144 0.02 18.81 -9.09
C SER A 144 -1.00 18.62 -7.97
N TYR A 145 -0.67 19.05 -6.75
CA TYR A 145 -1.56 18.99 -5.60
C TYR A 145 -2.75 19.95 -5.76
N LEU A 146 -2.51 21.20 -6.17
CA LEU A 146 -3.57 22.17 -6.47
C LEU A 146 -4.50 21.68 -7.60
N ILE A 147 -3.96 21.04 -8.64
CA ILE A 147 -4.74 20.46 -9.74
C ILE A 147 -5.57 19.26 -9.27
N ASP A 148 -5.02 18.34 -8.46
CA ASP A 148 -5.77 17.21 -7.91
C ASP A 148 -6.91 17.71 -7.01
N ILE A 149 -6.67 18.70 -6.14
CA ILE A 149 -7.72 19.35 -5.32
C ILE A 149 -8.80 19.96 -6.22
N ALA A 150 -8.44 20.74 -7.24
CA ALA A 150 -9.40 21.38 -8.13
C ALA A 150 -10.29 20.34 -8.84
N ILE A 151 -9.70 19.24 -9.33
CA ILE A 151 -10.41 18.11 -9.93
C ILE A 151 -11.34 17.44 -8.91
N ASN A 152 -10.87 17.19 -7.68
CA ASN A 152 -11.68 16.56 -6.62
C ASN A 152 -12.85 17.45 -6.18
N PHE A 153 -12.63 18.76 -6.06
CA PHE A 153 -13.67 19.74 -5.76
C PHE A 153 -14.75 19.74 -6.85
N ILE A 154 -14.34 19.87 -8.12
CA ILE A 154 -15.23 19.87 -9.30
C ILE A 154 -16.07 18.59 -9.35
N LEU A 155 -15.46 17.41 -9.22
CA LEU A 155 -16.13 16.11 -9.32
C LEU A 155 -17.06 15.79 -8.14
N ASP A 156 -16.80 16.33 -6.95
CA ASP A 156 -17.70 16.12 -5.80
C ASP A 156 -18.90 17.08 -5.80
N THR A 157 -18.86 18.17 -6.58
CA THR A 157 -20.08 18.94 -6.86
C THR A 157 -21.14 18.06 -7.54
N LYS A 158 -22.41 18.24 -7.16
CA LYS A 158 -23.54 17.45 -7.66
C LYS A 158 -23.84 17.64 -9.16
N LEU A 159 -23.06 18.46 -9.87
CA LEU A 159 -23.27 18.80 -11.27
C LEU A 159 -22.74 17.73 -12.24
N ILE A 160 -21.79 16.88 -11.82
CA ILE A 160 -21.10 15.91 -12.69
C ILE A 160 -21.45 14.44 -12.36
N LYS A 161 -22.07 14.19 -11.19
CA LYS A 161 -22.43 12.82 -10.77
C LYS A 161 -23.49 12.22 -11.71
N SER A 162 -23.26 10.99 -12.18
CA SER A 162 -24.18 10.32 -13.10
C SER A 162 -25.58 10.19 -12.48
N LYS A 163 -26.60 10.15 -13.34
CA LYS A 163 -27.97 9.77 -12.96
C LYS A 163 -28.07 8.35 -12.38
N GLU A 164 -26.98 7.57 -12.42
CA GLU A 164 -26.85 6.26 -11.77
C GLU A 164 -26.34 6.34 -10.33
N GLU A 165 -25.34 7.17 -10.02
CA GLU A 165 -24.92 7.42 -8.62
C GLU A 165 -26.07 8.03 -7.80
N LEU A 166 -26.87 8.90 -8.43
CA LEU A 166 -28.10 9.46 -7.85
C LEU A 166 -29.24 8.43 -7.67
N LYS A 167 -29.09 7.20 -8.19
CA LYS A 167 -30.03 6.08 -7.99
C LYS A 167 -29.53 5.05 -6.98
N GLU A 168 -28.28 5.12 -6.52
CA GLU A 168 -27.82 4.30 -5.39
C GLU A 168 -28.53 4.73 -4.11
N LYS A 169 -29.68 4.08 -3.83
CA LYS A 169 -30.36 4.20 -2.55
C LYS A 169 -29.40 3.75 -1.44
N PRO A 170 -29.36 4.43 -0.28
CA PRO A 170 -28.46 4.05 0.81
C PRO A 170 -28.73 2.60 1.23
N LYS A 171 -27.70 1.83 1.57
CA LYS A 171 -27.76 0.36 1.75
C LYS A 171 -28.80 -0.17 2.76
N ILE A 172 -29.33 0.70 3.61
CA ILE A 172 -30.51 0.46 4.46
C ILE A 172 -31.85 0.36 3.68
N MET A 173 -31.84 0.62 2.37
CA MET A 173 -32.96 0.47 1.44
C MET A 173 -32.71 -0.64 0.40
N GLU A 174 -32.00 -1.70 0.78
CA GLU A 174 -32.19 -3.01 0.13
C GLU A 174 -33.63 -3.46 0.42
N THR A 175 -34.58 -3.06 -0.44
CA THR A 175 -35.96 -3.58 -0.42
C THR A 175 -35.92 -5.10 -0.46
N ALA A 176 -36.56 -5.74 0.53
CA ALA A 176 -36.51 -7.18 0.70
C ALA A 176 -36.83 -7.90 -0.62
N LYS A 177 -36.05 -8.95 -0.92
CA LYS A 177 -36.22 -9.72 -2.16
C LYS A 177 -37.65 -10.28 -2.19
N PRO A 178 -38.46 -10.00 -3.25
CA PRO A 178 -39.88 -10.32 -3.25
C PRO A 178 -40.09 -11.83 -3.08
N THR A 179 -40.86 -12.17 -2.05
CA THR A 179 -41.18 -13.53 -1.66
C THR A 179 -42.15 -14.17 -2.66
N LEU A 180 -42.40 -15.47 -2.50
CA LEU A 180 -43.40 -16.18 -3.30
C LEU A 180 -44.81 -15.57 -3.12
N ALA A 181 -45.15 -15.08 -1.92
CA ALA A 181 -46.40 -14.38 -1.68
C ALA A 181 -46.49 -13.09 -2.51
N ASP A 182 -45.45 -12.23 -2.46
CA ASP A 182 -45.43 -10.97 -3.23
C ASP A 182 -45.62 -11.19 -4.74
N LYS A 183 -45.02 -12.27 -5.27
CA LYS A 183 -45.15 -12.66 -6.68
C LYS A 183 -46.54 -13.17 -7.05
N ILE A 184 -47.19 -13.93 -6.14
CA ILE A 184 -48.56 -14.42 -6.35
C ILE A 184 -49.55 -13.27 -6.27
N THR A 185 -49.49 -12.45 -5.21
CA THR A 185 -50.34 -11.27 -5.04
C THR A 185 -50.20 -10.33 -6.23
N LYS A 186 -48.97 -10.02 -6.66
CA LYS A 186 -48.77 -9.14 -7.82
C LYS A 186 -49.34 -9.71 -9.12
N LYS A 187 -49.36 -11.03 -9.30
CA LYS A 187 -50.00 -11.67 -10.46
C LYS A 187 -51.54 -11.75 -10.38
N ILE A 188 -52.14 -11.42 -9.25
CA ILE A 188 -53.60 -11.42 -9.04
C ILE A 188 -54.18 -10.00 -9.10
N PHE A 189 -53.34 -8.97 -8.93
CA PHE A 189 -53.77 -7.56 -8.86
C PHE A 189 -53.19 -6.64 -9.94
N ASP A 190 -52.21 -7.08 -10.73
CA ASP A 190 -51.70 -6.39 -11.93
C ASP A 190 -52.16 -7.07 -13.26
N GLU A 191 -53.15 -7.96 -13.21
CA GLU A 191 -53.77 -8.68 -14.36
C GLU A 191 -55.29 -8.41 -14.39
#